data_AF-A0A950UZL4-F1
#
_entry.id   AF-A0A950UZL4-F1
#
_cell.length_a   1.000
_cell.length_b   1.000
_cell.length_c   1.000
_cell.angle_alpha   90.00
_cell.angle_beta   90.00
_cell.angle_gamma   90.00
#
_symmetry.space_group_name_H-M   'P 1'
#
loop_
_entity.id
_entity.type
_entity.pdbx_description
1 polymer ?
#
loop_
_entity_poly.entity_id
_entity_poly.type
_entity_poly.pdbx_seq_one_letter_code
_entity_poly.pdbx_strand_id
1 'polypeptide(L)'
;KFGTCAQLPPLPANCTSVLLFGFKRDLNTYLNSLGPNAPVHNMQEVFDYNNAHASVALKYGQILVDAARRLDTTPGSADSTRYLSDRQQDLSLSRTNGLDKIFAAGFDAVLFPANRGANIAARAGYPSIVVPGGFYVNPPVPACLSDPTPCKFSPPTPFPAGFNALPAPYGVTFSGPAFSEPRLIGLAYAFEQATHHRVAPPSVPPLASDTVHEK
;
A
#
# COMPACT_ATOMS: atom_id res chain seq x y z
N LYS A 1 15.32 4.11 -7.03
CA LYS A 1 14.64 2.83 -7.34
C LYS A 1 13.16 3.05 -7.07
N PHE A 2 12.26 2.73 -7.99
CA PHE A 2 10.81 2.90 -7.76
C PHE A 2 10.17 1.51 -7.67
N GLY A 3 9.43 1.26 -6.59
CA GLY A 3 8.72 0.00 -6.36
C GLY A 3 9.36 -0.88 -5.28
N THR A 4 8.49 -1.60 -4.57
CA THR A 4 8.84 -2.50 -3.48
C THR A 4 9.26 -3.86 -4.02
N CYS A 5 10.30 -4.48 -3.47
CA CYS A 5 10.63 -5.86 -3.83
C CYS A 5 9.55 -6.83 -3.31
N ALA A 6 9.04 -7.71 -4.18
CA ALA A 6 8.00 -8.69 -3.86
C ALA A 6 8.39 -10.13 -4.31
N GLN A 7 9.67 -10.46 -4.22
CA GLN A 7 10.23 -11.74 -4.69
C GLN A 7 11.32 -12.25 -3.74
N LEU A 8 11.73 -13.50 -3.90
CA LEU A 8 12.77 -14.14 -3.07
C LEU A 8 14.14 -13.48 -3.28
N PRO A 9 15.01 -13.45 -2.25
CA PRO A 9 16.41 -13.08 -2.40
C PRO A 9 17.18 -14.01 -3.38
N PRO A 10 18.23 -13.51 -4.07
CA PRO A 10 18.77 -12.15 -3.99
C PRO A 10 17.82 -11.13 -4.61
N LEU A 11 17.51 -10.08 -3.85
CA LEU A 11 16.55 -9.07 -4.27
C LEU A 11 17.16 -8.19 -5.39
N PRO A 12 16.45 -7.95 -6.50
CA PRO A 12 16.99 -7.15 -7.61
C PRO A 12 17.37 -5.73 -7.24
N ALA A 13 18.38 -5.20 -7.94
CA ALA A 13 18.90 -3.87 -7.72
C ALA A 13 17.89 -2.75 -8.03
N ASN A 14 16.85 -3.00 -8.82
CA ASN A 14 15.88 -1.99 -9.26
C ASN A 14 14.67 -1.81 -8.33
N CYS A 15 14.53 -2.59 -7.25
CA CYS A 15 13.48 -2.47 -6.25
C CYS A 15 14.04 -2.14 -4.85
N THR A 16 13.20 -1.57 -3.98
CA THR A 16 13.58 -1.24 -2.58
C THR A 16 13.43 -2.45 -1.65
N SER A 17 14.43 -2.68 -0.79
CA SER A 17 14.39 -3.70 0.27
C SER A 17 13.57 -3.28 1.50
N VAL A 18 13.20 -1.99 1.60
CA VAL A 18 12.68 -1.37 2.84
C VAL A 18 11.52 -2.13 3.46
N LEU A 19 10.53 -2.55 2.65
CA LEU A 19 9.39 -3.31 3.17
C LEU A 19 9.80 -4.67 3.73
N LEU A 20 10.49 -5.51 2.95
CA LEU A 20 10.81 -6.88 3.37
C LEU A 20 11.78 -6.90 4.56
N PHE A 21 12.77 -6.01 4.55
CA PHE A 21 13.73 -5.89 5.64
C PHE A 21 13.04 -5.39 6.92
N GLY A 22 12.26 -4.30 6.81
CA GLY A 22 11.48 -3.77 7.93
C GLY A 22 10.47 -4.76 8.46
N PHE A 23 9.78 -5.50 7.59
CA PHE A 23 8.81 -6.52 7.97
C PHE A 23 9.43 -7.62 8.84
N LYS A 24 10.57 -8.19 8.44
CA LYS A 24 11.26 -9.19 9.29
C LYS A 24 11.71 -8.58 10.61
N ARG A 25 12.38 -7.42 10.57
CA ARG A 25 12.92 -6.75 11.76
C ARG A 25 11.81 -6.46 12.77
N ASP A 26 10.78 -5.75 12.33
CA ASP A 26 9.74 -5.19 13.20
C ASP A 26 8.76 -6.28 13.67
N LEU A 27 8.42 -7.26 12.82
CA LEU A 27 7.58 -8.38 13.25
C LEU A 27 8.29 -9.23 14.30
N ASN A 28 9.58 -9.53 14.13
CA ASN A 28 10.32 -10.29 15.13
C ASN A 28 10.43 -9.51 16.45
N THR A 29 10.66 -8.20 16.40
CA THR A 29 10.65 -7.35 17.61
C THR A 29 9.29 -7.39 18.31
N TYR A 30 8.19 -7.28 17.55
CA TYR A 30 6.85 -7.37 18.09
C TYR A 30 6.56 -8.74 18.71
N LEU A 31 6.78 -9.84 17.99
CA LEU A 31 6.48 -11.20 18.47
C LEU A 31 7.29 -11.56 19.73
N ASN A 32 8.58 -11.19 19.77
CA ASN A 32 9.41 -11.38 20.96
C ASN A 32 8.91 -10.59 22.19
N SER A 33 8.15 -9.51 21.98
CA SER A 33 7.60 -8.70 23.08
C SER A 33 6.34 -9.29 23.72
N LEU A 34 5.70 -10.28 23.08
CA LEU A 34 4.42 -10.86 23.54
C LEU A 34 4.57 -11.83 24.73
N GLY A 35 5.81 -12.17 25.11
CA GLY A 35 6.09 -13.09 26.21
C GLY A 35 5.97 -14.58 25.82
N PRO A 36 6.25 -15.49 26.75
CA PRO A 36 6.44 -16.92 26.46
C PRO A 36 5.16 -17.67 26.09
N ASN A 37 3.99 -17.07 26.32
CA ASN A 37 2.69 -17.67 25.99
C ASN A 37 2.28 -17.39 24.54
N ALA A 38 3.06 -16.61 23.79
CA ALA A 38 2.81 -16.38 22.38
C ALA A 38 2.96 -17.70 21.60
N PRO A 39 2.05 -18.01 20.66
CA PRO A 39 2.12 -19.27 19.91
C PRO A 39 3.26 -19.28 18.88
N VAL A 40 3.81 -18.12 18.53
CA VAL A 40 4.96 -17.92 17.64
C VAL A 40 5.77 -16.72 18.13
N HIS A 41 7.08 -16.75 17.94
CA HIS A 41 8.01 -15.75 18.49
C HIS A 41 8.81 -15.02 17.41
N ASN A 42 8.78 -15.52 16.18
CA ASN A 42 9.50 -14.92 15.07
C ASN A 42 8.88 -15.32 13.72
N MET A 43 9.35 -14.69 12.66
CA MET A 43 8.88 -14.92 11.30
C MET A 43 9.19 -16.32 10.77
N GLN A 44 10.21 -17.01 11.30
CA GLN A 44 10.49 -18.39 10.92
C GLN A 44 9.38 -19.31 11.45
N GLU A 45 8.99 -19.15 12.72
CA GLU A 45 7.85 -19.87 13.30
C GLU A 45 6.52 -19.56 12.61
N VAL A 46 6.31 -18.31 12.17
CA VAL A 46 5.14 -17.97 11.33
C VAL A 46 5.15 -18.74 10.02
N PHE A 47 6.30 -18.80 9.34
CA PHE A 47 6.45 -19.55 8.08
C PHE A 47 6.17 -21.04 8.27
N ASP A 48 6.73 -21.63 9.33
CA ASP A 48 6.59 -23.04 9.66
C ASP A 48 5.15 -23.39 10.08
N TYR A 49 4.52 -22.55 10.90
CA TYR A 49 3.10 -22.69 11.25
C TYR A 49 2.23 -22.71 10.00
N ASN A 50 2.42 -21.76 9.07
CA ASN A 50 1.62 -21.71 7.85
C ASN A 50 1.82 -22.96 6.98
N ASN A 51 3.04 -23.51 6.90
CA ASN A 51 3.30 -24.75 6.17
C ASN A 51 2.63 -25.97 6.83
N ALA A 52 2.63 -26.04 8.16
CA ALA A 52 1.93 -27.09 8.90
C ALA A 52 0.39 -26.99 8.75
N HIS A 53 -0.13 -25.80 8.42
CA HIS A 53 -1.55 -25.52 8.27
C HIS A 53 -1.91 -25.08 6.85
N ALA A 54 -1.24 -25.63 5.84
CA ALA A 54 -1.31 -25.14 4.46
C ALA A 54 -2.74 -25.06 3.88
N SER A 55 -3.63 -26.00 4.27
CA SER A 55 -5.02 -26.05 3.80
C SER A 55 -5.84 -24.80 4.16
N VAL A 56 -5.47 -24.10 5.23
CA VAL A 56 -6.16 -22.89 5.70
C VAL A 56 -5.28 -21.64 5.62
N ALA A 57 -3.97 -21.78 5.82
CA ALA A 57 -3.03 -20.66 5.90
C ALA A 57 -2.44 -20.27 4.53
N LEU A 58 -2.42 -21.17 3.54
CA LEU A 58 -1.67 -21.00 2.29
C LEU A 58 -2.52 -21.01 1.02
N LYS A 59 -3.77 -20.54 1.08
CA LYS A 59 -4.65 -20.42 -0.10
C LYS A 59 -3.97 -19.72 -1.30
N TYR A 60 -3.15 -18.72 -1.04
CA TYR A 60 -2.40 -17.96 -2.06
C TYR A 60 -0.87 -18.04 -1.87
N GLY A 61 -0.40 -18.96 -1.01
CA GLY A 61 1.00 -19.03 -0.59
C GLY A 61 1.43 -17.90 0.36
N GLN A 62 2.74 -17.83 0.63
CA GLN A 62 3.33 -16.90 1.61
C GLN A 62 4.68 -16.30 1.15
N ILE A 63 4.79 -15.97 -0.14
CA ILE A 63 6.07 -15.58 -0.75
C ILE A 63 6.74 -14.37 -0.09
N LEU A 64 5.96 -13.40 0.42
CA LEU A 64 6.51 -12.23 1.09
C LEU A 64 7.11 -12.57 2.46
N VAL A 65 6.49 -13.51 3.19
CA VAL A 65 7.04 -14.05 4.45
C VAL A 65 8.32 -14.82 4.16
N ASP A 66 8.31 -15.68 3.12
CA ASP A 66 9.49 -16.46 2.71
C ASP A 66 10.65 -15.55 2.24
N ALA A 67 10.34 -14.49 1.50
CA ALA A 67 11.34 -13.52 1.06
C ALA A 67 11.92 -12.74 2.23
N ALA A 68 11.07 -12.20 3.11
CA ALA A 68 11.50 -11.40 4.24
C ALA A 68 12.32 -12.22 5.25
N ARG A 69 11.88 -13.45 5.60
CA ARG A 69 12.57 -14.28 6.60
C ARG A 69 14.02 -14.62 6.22
N ARG A 70 14.32 -14.67 4.92
CA ARG A 70 15.65 -14.98 4.37
C ARG A 70 16.65 -13.82 4.45
N LEU A 71 16.20 -12.60 4.73
CA LEU A 71 17.09 -11.43 4.85
C LEU A 71 17.86 -11.44 6.17
N ASP A 72 19.13 -11.05 6.15
CA ASP A 72 19.92 -10.86 7.37
C ASP A 72 19.68 -9.46 7.96
N THR A 73 18.86 -9.37 9.01
CA THR A 73 18.52 -8.10 9.66
C THR A 73 19.52 -7.65 10.73
N THR A 74 20.64 -8.34 10.91
CA THR A 74 21.66 -7.95 11.89
C THR A 74 22.34 -6.64 11.50
N PRO A 75 22.65 -5.75 12.47
CA PRO A 75 23.40 -4.53 12.18
C PRO A 75 24.76 -4.85 11.53
N GLY A 76 25.05 -4.22 10.40
CA GLY A 76 26.30 -4.40 9.66
C GLY A 76 26.27 -5.48 8.57
N SER A 77 25.18 -6.25 8.45
CA SER A 77 25.00 -7.19 7.34
C SER A 77 24.90 -6.48 5.99
N ALA A 78 25.13 -7.21 4.90
CA ALA A 78 24.94 -6.70 3.54
C ALA A 78 23.49 -6.24 3.30
N ASP A 79 22.51 -6.98 3.83
CA ASP A 79 21.08 -6.64 3.73
C ASP A 79 20.74 -5.38 4.53
N SER A 80 21.33 -5.19 5.72
CA SER A 80 21.14 -3.98 6.53
C SER A 80 21.75 -2.75 5.84
N THR A 81 22.93 -2.91 5.24
CA THR A 81 23.59 -1.86 4.46
C THR A 81 22.73 -1.45 3.26
N ARG A 82 22.18 -2.43 2.53
CA ARG A 82 21.25 -2.18 1.43
C ARG A 82 19.96 -1.52 1.92
N TYR A 83 19.37 -1.98 3.01
CA TYR A 83 18.18 -1.36 3.62
C TYR A 83 18.39 0.12 3.94
N LEU A 84 19.51 0.47 4.57
CA LEU A 84 19.82 1.86 4.90
C LEU A 84 19.98 2.72 3.64
N SER A 85 20.68 2.21 2.61
CA SER A 85 20.83 2.88 1.32
C SER A 85 19.49 3.08 0.61
N ASP A 86 18.68 2.02 0.52
CA ASP A 86 17.36 2.07 -0.10
C ASP A 86 16.42 3.02 0.68
N ARG A 87 16.47 3.03 2.02
CA ARG A 87 15.69 3.94 2.87
C ARG A 87 16.09 5.40 2.67
N GLN A 88 17.38 5.68 2.57
CA GLN A 88 17.88 7.03 2.28
C GLN A 88 17.41 7.50 0.89
N GLN A 89 17.46 6.61 -0.11
CA GLN A 89 16.94 6.92 -1.44
C GLN A 89 15.43 7.16 -1.42
N ASP A 90 14.67 6.36 -0.68
CA ASP A 90 13.22 6.53 -0.51
C ASP A 90 12.89 7.91 0.07
N LEU A 91 13.60 8.33 1.13
CA LEU A 91 13.42 9.66 1.72
C LEU A 91 13.82 10.77 0.75
N SER A 92 14.95 10.63 0.06
CA SER A 92 15.41 11.62 -0.92
C SER A 92 14.37 11.84 -2.01
N LEU A 93 13.83 10.77 -2.59
CA LEU A 93 12.89 10.85 -3.71
C LEU A 93 11.47 11.28 -3.29
N SER A 94 10.96 10.73 -2.19
CA SER A 94 9.57 10.96 -1.78
C SER A 94 9.39 12.22 -0.93
N ARG A 95 10.37 12.53 -0.08
CA ARG A 95 10.33 13.65 0.87
C ARG A 95 11.12 14.83 0.33
N THR A 96 12.45 14.79 0.44
CA THR A 96 13.34 15.96 0.26
C THR A 96 13.30 16.57 -1.15
N ASN A 97 13.35 15.73 -2.18
CA ASN A 97 13.27 16.16 -3.58
C ASN A 97 11.88 15.96 -4.19
N GLY A 98 10.94 15.43 -3.41
CA GLY A 98 9.57 15.15 -3.80
C GLY A 98 8.59 16.12 -3.14
N LEU A 99 7.82 15.62 -2.17
CA LEU A 99 6.71 16.34 -1.54
C LEU A 99 7.16 17.65 -0.87
N ASP A 100 8.37 17.74 -0.29
CA ASP A 100 8.86 18.97 0.34
C ASP A 100 9.01 20.10 -0.66
N LYS A 101 9.41 19.80 -1.91
CA LYS A 101 9.52 20.82 -2.97
C LYS A 101 8.17 21.36 -3.37
N ILE A 102 7.14 20.51 -3.37
CA ILE A 102 5.77 20.90 -3.67
C ILE A 102 5.23 21.81 -2.55
N PHE A 103 5.40 21.40 -1.28
CA PHE A 103 4.91 22.20 -0.16
C PHE A 103 5.69 23.50 0.04
N ALA A 104 7.01 23.50 -0.22
CA ALA A 104 7.82 24.72 -0.21
C ALA A 104 7.43 25.72 -1.32
N ALA A 105 6.80 25.25 -2.40
CA ALA A 105 6.23 26.10 -3.45
C ALA A 105 4.86 26.70 -3.07
N GLY A 106 4.35 26.43 -1.87
CA GLY A 106 3.11 27.02 -1.33
C GLY A 106 1.84 26.21 -1.58
N PHE A 107 1.94 24.96 -2.04
CA PHE A 107 0.78 24.08 -2.15
C PHE A 107 0.43 23.44 -0.79
N ASP A 108 -0.85 23.40 -0.44
CA ASP A 108 -1.34 22.83 0.83
C ASP A 108 -1.44 21.29 0.80
N ALA A 109 -1.68 20.70 -0.37
CA ALA A 109 -1.87 19.27 -0.56
C ALA A 109 -1.58 18.85 -2.01
N VAL A 110 -1.28 17.56 -2.20
CA VAL A 110 -1.19 16.91 -3.51
C VAL A 110 -2.35 15.93 -3.67
N LEU A 111 -3.02 15.99 -4.81
CA LEU A 111 -4.11 15.10 -5.16
C LEU A 111 -3.59 13.88 -5.94
N PHE A 112 -4.01 12.68 -5.55
CA PHE A 112 -3.71 11.44 -6.25
C PHE A 112 -4.97 10.66 -6.60
N PRO A 113 -5.03 10.05 -7.81
CA PRO A 113 -6.13 9.16 -8.16
C PRO A 113 -6.04 7.85 -7.38
N ALA A 114 -7.14 7.47 -6.73
CA ALA A 114 -7.23 6.31 -5.85
C ALA A 114 -6.03 6.25 -4.89
N ASN A 115 -5.42 5.08 -4.73
CA ASN A 115 -4.26 4.86 -3.86
C ASN A 115 -2.90 5.09 -4.56
N ARG A 116 -2.85 5.67 -5.76
CA ARG A 116 -1.60 5.75 -6.55
C ARG A 116 -0.49 6.58 -5.88
N GLY A 117 -0.85 7.53 -5.01
CA GLY A 117 0.10 8.33 -4.24
C GLY A 117 0.55 7.72 -2.91
N ALA A 118 -0.08 6.64 -2.45
CA ALA A 118 0.07 6.15 -1.08
C ALA A 118 1.53 5.81 -0.74
N ASN A 119 2.26 5.18 -1.68
CA ASN A 119 3.67 4.81 -1.48
C ASN A 119 4.59 6.03 -1.32
N ILE A 120 4.27 7.15 -1.97
CA ILE A 120 5.10 8.37 -1.93
C ILE A 120 4.95 9.01 -0.55
N ALA A 121 3.71 9.30 -0.14
CA ALA A 121 3.43 9.90 1.16
C ALA A 121 3.88 9.00 2.33
N ALA A 122 3.65 7.69 2.25
CA ALA A 122 4.07 6.75 3.30
C ALA A 122 5.60 6.72 3.48
N ARG A 123 6.38 6.69 2.38
CA ARG A 123 7.85 6.75 2.46
C ARG A 123 8.34 8.08 3.03
N ALA A 124 7.65 9.16 2.70
CA ALA A 124 7.89 10.48 3.25
C ALA A 124 7.38 10.66 4.68
N GLY A 125 6.62 9.71 5.24
CA GLY A 125 6.04 9.83 6.58
C GLY A 125 5.01 10.96 6.69
N TYR A 126 4.25 11.21 5.62
CA TYR A 126 3.31 12.31 5.50
C TYR A 126 1.85 11.80 5.49
N PRO A 127 0.90 12.57 6.06
CA PRO A 127 -0.49 12.15 6.16
C PRO A 127 -1.14 12.08 4.79
N SER A 128 -2.11 11.17 4.66
CA SER A 128 -2.98 11.08 3.49
C SER A 128 -4.39 10.71 3.91
N ILE A 129 -5.39 11.28 3.25
CA ILE A 129 -6.81 10.96 3.41
C ILE A 129 -7.40 10.67 2.04
N VAL A 130 -8.19 9.60 1.95
CA VAL A 130 -8.91 9.24 0.72
C VAL A 130 -10.40 9.44 0.94
N VAL A 131 -11.06 10.10 -0.01
CA VAL A 131 -12.52 10.31 -0.03
C VAL A 131 -13.12 9.81 -1.34
N PRO A 132 -14.43 9.53 -1.39
CA PRO A 132 -15.10 9.11 -2.62
C PRO A 132 -14.93 10.14 -3.75
N GLY A 133 -14.38 9.70 -4.88
CA GLY A 133 -14.17 10.49 -6.09
C GLY A 133 -15.08 10.11 -7.25
N GLY A 134 -16.12 9.32 -6.97
CA GLY A 134 -17.12 8.88 -7.95
C GLY A 134 -16.91 7.45 -8.40
N PHE A 135 -17.39 7.13 -9.59
CA PHE A 135 -17.25 5.82 -10.21
C PHE A 135 -16.36 5.93 -11.44
N TYR A 136 -15.48 4.96 -11.62
CA TYR A 136 -14.62 4.85 -12.78
C TYR A 136 -14.91 3.55 -13.52
N VAL A 137 -14.94 3.63 -14.85
CA VAL A 137 -15.12 2.44 -15.71
C VAL A 137 -13.99 1.46 -15.40
N ASN A 138 -14.29 0.18 -15.19
CA ASN A 138 -13.24 -0.81 -14.91
C ASN A 138 -12.60 -1.23 -16.25
N PRO A 139 -11.40 -0.73 -16.62
CA PRO A 139 -10.79 -1.13 -17.87
C PRO A 139 -10.28 -2.57 -17.73
N PRO A 140 -10.22 -3.34 -18.84
CA PRO A 140 -9.49 -4.59 -18.81
C PRO A 140 -8.04 -4.31 -18.40
N VAL A 141 -7.46 -5.18 -17.57
CA VAL A 141 -6.09 -5.00 -17.09
C VAL A 141 -5.10 -5.09 -18.25
N PRO A 142 -4.11 -4.17 -18.34
CA PRO A 142 -2.97 -4.38 -19.21
C PRO A 142 -2.33 -5.74 -18.89
N ALA A 143 -2.12 -6.59 -19.90
CA ALA A 143 -1.56 -7.94 -19.71
C ALA A 143 -0.21 -7.93 -18.96
N CYS A 144 0.50 -6.80 -18.98
CA CYS A 144 1.77 -6.62 -18.30
C CYS A 144 1.68 -6.45 -16.77
N LEU A 145 0.51 -6.18 -16.18
CA LEU A 145 0.37 -6.14 -14.72
C LEU A 145 0.37 -7.53 -14.08
N SER A 146 0.22 -8.59 -14.89
CA SER A 146 0.37 -9.99 -14.50
C SER A 146 1.73 -10.60 -14.85
N ASP A 147 2.64 -9.85 -15.47
CA ASP A 147 3.95 -10.32 -15.94
C ASP A 147 5.09 -9.60 -15.16
N PRO A 148 6.11 -10.32 -14.66
CA PRO A 148 7.28 -9.72 -13.99
C PRO A 148 8.20 -8.88 -14.89
N THR A 149 7.98 -8.84 -16.20
CA THR A 149 8.80 -8.09 -17.18
C THR A 149 8.39 -6.61 -17.25
N PRO A 150 9.30 -5.63 -17.45
CA PRO A 150 8.94 -4.21 -17.56
C PRO A 150 7.87 -4.00 -18.64
N CYS A 151 6.75 -3.38 -18.25
CA CYS A 151 5.56 -3.19 -19.08
C CYS A 151 5.92 -2.61 -20.46
N LYS A 152 5.99 -3.48 -21.47
CA LYS A 152 5.63 -3.10 -22.83
C LYS A 152 4.11 -2.95 -22.80
N PHE A 153 3.59 -1.84 -23.32
CA PHE A 153 2.15 -1.60 -23.45
C PHE A 153 1.54 -2.59 -24.46
N SER A 154 1.44 -3.86 -24.07
CA SER A 154 0.66 -4.87 -24.77
C SER A 154 -0.82 -4.53 -24.61
N PRO A 155 -1.68 -4.86 -25.59
CA PRO A 155 -3.10 -4.62 -25.48
C PRO A 155 -3.66 -5.26 -24.19
N PRO A 156 -4.65 -4.64 -23.54
CA PRO A 156 -5.28 -5.17 -22.34
C PRO A 156 -5.79 -6.60 -22.55
N THR A 157 -5.67 -7.46 -21.54
CA THR A 157 -6.31 -8.78 -21.56
C THR A 157 -7.81 -8.55 -21.53
N PRO A 158 -8.59 -8.94 -22.56
CA PRO A 158 -10.02 -8.71 -22.57
C PRO A 158 -10.68 -9.45 -21.40
N PHE A 159 -11.77 -8.90 -20.89
CA PHE A 159 -12.57 -9.61 -19.89
C PHE A 159 -13.07 -10.96 -20.45
N PRO A 160 -13.32 -11.97 -19.59
CA PRO A 160 -13.92 -13.23 -20.02
C PRO A 160 -15.20 -12.99 -20.83
N ALA A 161 -15.46 -13.84 -21.82
CA ALA A 161 -16.69 -13.74 -22.61
C ALA A 161 -17.93 -13.78 -21.70
N GLY A 162 -18.85 -12.83 -21.89
CA GLY A 162 -20.05 -12.69 -21.05
C GLY A 162 -19.82 -11.94 -19.72
N PHE A 163 -18.59 -11.53 -19.38
CA PHE A 163 -18.34 -10.71 -18.20
C PHE A 163 -18.67 -9.25 -18.46
N ASN A 164 -19.69 -8.73 -17.78
CA ASN A 164 -20.09 -7.32 -17.85
C ASN A 164 -19.39 -6.51 -16.75
N ALA A 165 -18.27 -5.87 -17.07
CA ALA A 165 -17.55 -5.02 -16.13
C ALA A 165 -18.34 -3.75 -15.83
N LEU A 166 -18.84 -3.62 -14.60
CA LEU A 166 -19.51 -2.41 -14.13
C LEU A 166 -18.48 -1.36 -13.66
N PRO A 167 -18.81 -0.05 -13.73
CA PRO A 167 -18.02 0.98 -13.06
C PRO A 167 -17.85 0.67 -11.58
N ALA A 168 -16.66 0.93 -11.04
CA ALA A 168 -16.33 0.69 -9.64
C ALA A 168 -16.12 2.02 -8.88
N PRO A 169 -16.40 2.06 -7.56
CA PRO A 169 -16.05 3.21 -6.73
C PRO A 169 -14.57 3.57 -6.87
N TYR A 170 -14.28 4.84 -7.10
CA TYR A 170 -12.94 5.37 -7.29
C TYR A 170 -12.68 6.45 -6.26
N GLY A 171 -11.58 6.33 -5.52
CA GLY A 171 -11.19 7.30 -4.49
C GLY A 171 -10.37 8.45 -5.07
N VAL A 172 -10.33 9.55 -4.34
CA VAL A 172 -9.39 10.65 -4.53
C VAL A 172 -8.63 10.83 -3.23
N THR A 173 -7.30 10.75 -3.28
CA THR A 173 -6.43 10.86 -2.11
C THR A 173 -5.78 12.23 -2.07
N PHE A 174 -5.88 12.89 -0.92
CA PHE A 174 -5.15 14.12 -0.60
C PHE A 174 -3.97 13.76 0.31
N SER A 175 -2.77 14.20 -0.05
CA SER A 175 -1.57 14.08 0.80
C SER A 175 -1.04 15.46 1.18
N GLY A 176 -0.81 15.70 2.47
CA GLY A 176 -0.34 16.99 3.01
C GLY A 176 1.07 16.89 3.61
N PRO A 177 1.67 18.02 4.05
CA PRO A 177 2.93 18.00 4.79
C PRO A 177 2.81 17.29 6.15
N ALA A 178 3.94 16.99 6.79
CA ALA A 178 3.92 16.40 8.12
C ALA A 178 3.06 17.21 9.11
N PHE A 179 2.26 16.51 9.91
CA PHE A 179 1.40 17.08 10.97
C PHE A 179 0.31 18.03 10.45
N SER A 180 -0.07 17.93 9.18
CA SER A 180 -1.09 18.77 8.55
C SER A 180 -2.50 18.17 8.57
N GLU A 181 -2.76 17.16 9.40
CA GLU A 181 -4.04 16.44 9.45
C GLU A 181 -5.25 17.37 9.57
N PRO A 182 -5.27 18.42 10.42
CA PRO A 182 -6.43 19.31 10.50
C PRO A 182 -6.76 20.02 9.18
N ARG A 183 -5.73 20.54 8.48
CA ARG A 183 -5.89 21.18 7.16
C ARG A 183 -6.34 20.17 6.11
N LEU A 184 -5.75 18.97 6.14
CA LEU A 184 -6.03 17.90 5.20
C LEU A 184 -7.47 17.38 5.34
N ILE A 185 -7.96 17.20 6.58
CA ILE A 185 -9.35 16.87 6.88
C ILE A 185 -10.29 17.97 6.36
N GLY A 186 -9.95 19.24 6.56
CA GLY A 186 -10.75 20.36 6.05
C GLY A 186 -10.88 20.37 4.53
N LEU A 187 -9.79 20.12 3.80
CA LEU A 187 -9.81 20.02 2.33
C LEU A 187 -10.65 18.83 1.85
N ALA A 188 -10.45 17.66 2.45
CA ALA A 188 -11.17 16.45 2.10
C ALA A 188 -12.68 16.57 2.40
N TYR A 189 -13.03 17.16 3.53
CA TYR A 189 -14.42 17.45 3.90
C TYR A 189 -15.07 18.41 2.91
N ALA A 190 -14.39 19.52 2.56
CA ALA A 190 -14.91 20.46 1.58
C ALA A 190 -15.14 19.79 0.21
N PHE A 191 -14.22 18.94 -0.24
CA PHE A 191 -14.40 18.15 -1.46
C PHE A 191 -15.60 17.19 -1.38
N GLU A 192 -15.72 16.45 -0.28
CA GLU A 192 -16.82 15.50 -0.09
C GLU A 192 -18.18 16.22 -0.06
N GLN A 193 -18.29 17.33 0.67
CA GLN A 193 -19.53 18.12 0.76
C GLN A 193 -19.85 18.85 -0.55
N ALA A 194 -18.86 19.16 -1.39
CA ALA A 194 -19.12 19.78 -2.69
C ALA A 194 -19.58 18.77 -3.75
N THR A 195 -19.26 17.48 -3.58
CA THR A 195 -19.39 16.48 -4.65
C THR A 195 -20.37 15.36 -4.36
N HIS A 196 -20.53 14.96 -3.09
CA HIS A 196 -21.41 13.87 -2.66
C HIS A 196 -21.28 12.58 -3.50
N HIS A 197 -20.07 12.27 -3.96
CA HIS A 197 -19.82 11.15 -4.86
C HIS A 197 -20.08 9.75 -4.27
N ARG A 198 -20.26 9.65 -2.96
CA ARG A 198 -20.53 8.38 -2.29
C ARG A 198 -21.92 7.87 -2.67
N VAL A 199 -21.99 6.63 -3.14
CA VAL A 199 -23.25 5.90 -3.35
C VAL A 199 -23.21 4.62 -2.51
N ALA A 200 -24.29 4.34 -1.77
CA ALA A 200 -24.40 3.10 -1.01
C ALA A 200 -24.55 1.89 -1.95
N PRO A 201 -23.90 0.75 -1.67
CA PRO A 201 -24.09 -0.44 -2.49
C PRO A 201 -25.53 -0.97 -2.35
N PRO A 202 -26.21 -1.37 -3.44
CA PRO A 202 -27.57 -1.94 -3.37
C PRO A 202 -27.68 -3.22 -2.53
N SER A 203 -26.57 -3.95 -2.36
CA SER A 203 -26.50 -5.19 -1.58
C SER A 203 -26.56 -4.98 -0.07
N VAL A 204 -26.46 -3.73 0.40
CA VAL A 204 -26.51 -3.37 1.83
C VAL A 204 -27.52 -2.24 2.04
N PRO A 205 -28.84 -2.55 1.98
CA PRO A 205 -29.85 -1.53 2.26
C PRO A 205 -29.68 -0.99 3.70
N PRO A 206 -30.00 0.29 3.94
CA PRO A 206 -29.96 0.86 5.27
C PRO A 206 -30.84 0.07 6.23
N LEU A 207 -30.40 -0.05 7.48
CA LEU A 207 -31.20 -0.65 8.54
C LEU A 207 -32.39 0.26 8.86
N ALA A 208 -33.46 -0.29 9.41
CA ALA A 208 -34.64 0.49 9.81
C ALA A 208 -34.33 1.59 10.85
N SER A 209 -33.22 1.46 11.58
CA SER A 209 -32.71 2.46 12.53
C SER A 209 -31.86 3.55 11.90
N ASP A 210 -31.44 3.40 10.65
CA ASP A 210 -30.55 4.35 10.00
C ASP A 210 -31.34 5.59 9.60
N THR A 211 -30.95 6.73 10.17
CA THR A 211 -31.48 8.04 9.78
C THR A 211 -30.47 8.73 8.89
N VAL A 212 -30.77 8.81 7.60
CA VAL A 212 -30.07 9.72 6.68
C VAL A 212 -30.78 11.06 6.79
N HIS A 213 -30.14 12.03 7.43
CA HIS A 213 -30.59 13.41 7.33
C HIS A 213 -30.26 13.90 5.92
N GLU A 214 -31.20 13.73 4.98
CA GLU A 214 -31.15 14.43 3.71
C GLU A 214 -31.17 15.94 3.99
N LYS A 215 -30.25 16.66 3.35
CA LYS A 215 -30.18 18.13 3.38
C LYS A 215 -30.70 18.69 2.07
#